data_AF-A0A6A3A3A4-F1
#
_entry.id   AF-A0A6A3A3A4-F1
#
_cell.length_a   1.000
_cell.length_b   1.000
_cell.length_c   1.000
_cell.angle_alpha   90.00
_cell.angle_beta   90.00
_cell.angle_gamma   90.00
#
_symmetry.space_group_name_H-M   'P 1'
#
loop_
_entity.id
_entity.type
_entity.pdbx_description
1 polymer ?
#
loop_
_entity_poly.entity_id
_entity_poly.type
_entity_poly.pdbx_seq_one_letter_code
_entity_poly.pdbx_strand_id
1 'polypeptide(L)'
;MLAATIPTDEHVHSTFASRYTRSPVPRFHMPERSMPKEAAYQVIHDELMLDGNPRLNLASFVTTWMEPECDKLMMAAFNKNYVDMDEYPVTTELQNRCVNMIANLFHAPVGEEETTVGVGTVGSSEAIMLAGLAFKRSYSRIDTDRRVRGREGFERPTHEEKRGDRLEHPIHVDAASGGFIAPFLYSDLEWDFRLSLVKSINVSGHKYGLVYAGVGWIVWRNKEDLSDDLVFHINYLGSDQPTFTLNFSKGSSQIIAQYYQFL
;
A
#
# COMPACT_ATOMS: atom_id res chain seq x y z
N MET A 1 -13.01 -51.62 -40.65
CA MET A 1 -13.33 -51.43 -39.22
C MET A 1 -12.52 -50.25 -38.71
N LEU A 2 -13.11 -49.06 -38.71
CA LEU A 2 -12.57 -47.90 -38.01
C LEU A 2 -12.98 -48.06 -36.55
N ALA A 3 -12.02 -48.43 -35.69
CA ALA A 3 -12.23 -48.34 -34.25
C ALA A 3 -12.34 -46.85 -33.91
N ALA A 4 -13.52 -46.42 -33.49
CA ALA A 4 -13.71 -45.12 -32.90
C ALA A 4 -12.83 -45.05 -31.65
N THR A 5 -11.78 -44.22 -31.68
CA THR A 5 -11.02 -43.85 -30.50
C THR A 5 -11.94 -43.05 -29.59
N ILE A 6 -12.50 -43.73 -28.60
CA ILE A 6 -13.15 -43.10 -27.44
C ILE A 6 -12.08 -42.19 -26.80
N PRO A 7 -12.34 -40.90 -26.53
CA PRO A 7 -11.41 -40.07 -25.77
C PRO A 7 -11.24 -40.71 -24.39
N THR A 8 -10.04 -41.19 -24.12
CA THR A 8 -9.74 -42.00 -22.93
C THR A 8 -9.67 -41.09 -21.69
N ASP A 9 -10.67 -41.21 -20.81
CA ASP A 9 -10.54 -41.26 -19.35
C ASP A 9 -9.42 -40.45 -18.66
N GLU A 10 -9.20 -39.17 -19.01
CA GLU A 10 -8.21 -38.35 -18.29
C GLU A 10 -8.62 -38.00 -16.84
N HIS A 11 -9.84 -38.36 -16.41
CA HIS A 11 -10.39 -37.95 -15.12
C HIS A 11 -10.91 -39.09 -14.22
N VAL A 12 -10.60 -40.37 -14.51
CA VAL A 12 -11.09 -41.48 -13.66
C VAL A 12 -10.17 -41.76 -12.46
N HIS A 13 -8.90 -41.35 -12.54
CA HIS A 13 -7.93 -41.55 -11.46
C HIS A 13 -8.01 -40.44 -10.41
N SER A 14 -7.99 -40.82 -9.12
CA SER A 14 -7.73 -39.86 -8.04
C SER A 14 -6.37 -39.17 -8.22
N THR A 15 -6.21 -37.96 -7.68
CA THR A 15 -4.99 -37.15 -7.82
C THR A 15 -3.71 -37.94 -7.54
N PHE A 16 -3.66 -38.65 -6.40
CA PHE A 16 -2.47 -39.40 -5.99
C PHE A 16 -2.25 -40.69 -6.76
N ALA A 17 -3.28 -41.26 -7.38
CA ALA A 17 -3.17 -42.42 -8.27
C ALA A 17 -2.87 -42.04 -9.74
N SER A 18 -2.87 -40.74 -10.04
CA SER A 18 -2.62 -40.23 -11.38
C SER A 18 -1.12 -40.23 -11.74
N ARG A 19 -0.80 -39.99 -13.02
CA ARG A 19 0.59 -39.81 -13.45
C ARG A 19 1.25 -38.53 -12.94
N TYR A 20 0.45 -37.56 -12.47
CA TYR A 20 0.91 -36.21 -12.19
C TYR A 20 1.70 -36.09 -10.88
N THR A 21 1.57 -37.05 -9.96
CA THR A 21 2.33 -37.11 -8.70
C THR A 21 3.64 -37.90 -8.80
N ARG A 22 3.93 -38.50 -9.97
CA ARG A 22 5.15 -39.29 -10.21
C ARG A 22 6.31 -38.49 -10.78
N SER A 23 6.00 -37.38 -11.46
CA SER A 23 7.01 -36.50 -12.04
C SER A 23 7.37 -35.39 -11.04
N PRO A 24 8.65 -34.95 -11.00
CA PRO A 24 9.02 -33.80 -10.19
C PRO A 24 8.30 -32.54 -10.69
N VAL A 25 7.95 -31.66 -9.75
CA VAL A 25 7.33 -30.37 -10.05
C VAL A 25 8.29 -29.53 -10.92
N PRO A 26 7.83 -28.96 -12.06
CA PRO A 26 8.65 -28.12 -12.93
C PRO A 26 9.27 -26.94 -12.18
N ARG A 27 10.59 -26.71 -12.35
CA ARG A 27 11.33 -25.62 -11.67
C ARG A 27 11.89 -24.55 -12.60
N PHE A 28 12.19 -24.90 -13.85
CA PHE A 28 12.99 -24.04 -14.74
C PHE A 28 12.32 -23.73 -16.08
N HIS A 29 11.39 -24.57 -16.53
CA HIS A 29 10.71 -24.42 -17.82
C HIS A 29 9.21 -24.59 -17.66
N MET A 30 8.44 -23.80 -18.43
CA MET A 30 7.00 -23.94 -18.50
C MET A 30 6.63 -25.30 -19.10
N PRO A 31 5.70 -26.06 -18.48
CA PRO A 31 5.28 -27.35 -19.04
C PRO A 31 4.63 -27.22 -20.42
N GLU A 32 4.95 -28.14 -21.32
CA GLU A 32 4.34 -28.19 -22.66
C GLU A 32 2.85 -28.57 -22.64
N ARG A 33 2.38 -29.20 -21.56
CA ARG A 33 1.00 -29.68 -21.41
C ARG A 33 0.40 -29.25 -20.09
N SER A 34 -0.90 -29.01 -20.09
CA SER A 34 -1.67 -28.73 -18.89
C SER A 34 -1.78 -29.95 -17.98
N MET A 35 -2.02 -29.68 -16.69
CA MET A 35 -2.33 -30.66 -15.65
C MET A 35 -3.78 -30.45 -15.18
N PRO A 36 -4.51 -31.51 -14.77
CA PRO A 36 -5.80 -31.36 -14.10
C PRO A 36 -5.71 -30.44 -12.88
N LYS A 37 -6.71 -29.57 -12.69
CA LYS A 37 -6.74 -28.54 -11.65
C LYS A 37 -6.59 -29.10 -10.23
N GLU A 38 -7.17 -30.26 -9.96
CA GLU A 38 -7.08 -30.96 -8.67
C GLU A 38 -5.65 -31.43 -8.37
N ALA A 39 -4.92 -31.90 -9.40
CA ALA A 39 -3.54 -32.31 -9.25
C ALA A 39 -2.61 -31.11 -9.08
N ALA A 40 -2.84 -30.03 -9.82
CA ALA A 40 -2.08 -28.78 -9.66
C ALA A 40 -2.26 -28.20 -8.25
N TYR A 41 -3.50 -28.15 -7.75
CA TYR A 41 -3.79 -27.71 -6.39
C TYR A 41 -3.06 -28.56 -5.35
N GLN A 42 -3.19 -29.88 -5.42
CA GLN A 42 -2.61 -30.76 -4.40
C GLN A 42 -1.08 -30.68 -4.35
N VAL A 43 -0.42 -30.64 -5.50
CA VAL A 43 1.04 -30.54 -5.59
C VAL A 43 1.54 -29.25 -4.95
N ILE A 44 0.92 -28.11 -5.26
CA ILE A 44 1.29 -26.81 -4.67
C ILE A 44 0.96 -26.77 -3.18
N HIS A 45 -0.23 -27.25 -2.81
CA HIS A 45 -0.69 -27.29 -1.43
C HIS A 45 0.25 -28.14 -0.55
N ASP A 46 0.70 -29.30 -1.03
CA ASP A 46 1.62 -30.17 -0.30
C ASP A 46 3.01 -29.54 -0.12
N GLU A 47 3.52 -28.83 -1.14
CA GLU A 47 4.80 -28.13 -1.04
C GLU A 47 4.72 -26.95 -0.04
N LEU A 48 3.59 -26.22 -0.01
CA LEU A 48 3.35 -25.14 0.95
C LEU A 48 3.24 -25.63 2.41
N MET A 49 2.99 -26.92 2.67
CA MET A 49 3.02 -27.46 4.04
C MET A 49 4.41 -27.46 4.66
N LEU A 50 5.46 -27.23 3.86
CA LEU A 50 6.84 -27.07 4.36
C LEU A 50 7.09 -25.68 4.94
N ASP A 51 6.22 -24.70 4.67
CA ASP A 51 6.29 -23.39 5.31
C ASP A 51 5.90 -23.47 6.79
N GLY A 52 6.49 -22.58 7.60
CA GLY A 52 6.13 -22.46 9.00
C GLY A 52 4.70 -21.91 9.17
N ASN A 53 4.00 -22.36 10.21
CA ASN A 53 2.68 -21.82 10.53
C ASN A 53 2.79 -20.32 10.90
N PRO A 54 2.13 -19.40 10.16
CA PRO A 54 2.23 -17.97 10.42
C PRO A 54 1.80 -17.55 11.84
N ARG A 55 0.88 -18.30 12.47
CA ARG A 55 0.43 -18.05 13.85
C ARG A 55 1.50 -18.29 14.91
N LEU A 56 2.54 -19.06 14.56
CA LEU A 56 3.68 -19.36 15.43
C LEU A 56 4.92 -18.53 15.08
N ASN A 57 4.85 -17.69 14.04
CA ASN A 57 5.96 -16.84 13.63
C ASN A 57 6.02 -15.57 14.48
N LEU A 58 6.81 -15.60 15.56
CA LEU A 58 7.02 -14.47 16.46
C LEU A 58 8.03 -13.43 15.94
N ALA A 59 8.63 -13.64 14.77
CA ALA A 59 9.57 -12.70 14.17
C ALA A 59 8.87 -11.61 13.33
N SER A 60 7.68 -11.90 12.82
CA SER A 60 6.95 -10.99 11.94
C SER A 60 6.12 -9.98 12.72
N PHE A 61 6.06 -8.74 12.21
CA PHE A 61 5.11 -7.72 12.65
C PHE A 61 3.78 -7.76 11.91
N VAL A 62 3.68 -8.58 10.85
CA VAL A 62 2.52 -8.62 9.96
C VAL A 62 1.40 -9.42 10.61
N THR A 63 0.16 -8.93 10.48
CA THR A 63 -1.02 -9.63 10.99
C THR A 63 -1.23 -10.96 10.28
N THR A 64 -1.46 -12.02 11.06
CA THR A 64 -1.62 -13.41 10.58
C THR A 64 -3.00 -14.00 10.85
N TRP A 65 -3.97 -13.17 11.25
CA TRP A 65 -5.35 -13.57 11.46
C TRP A 65 -6.28 -12.37 11.36
N MET A 66 -7.43 -12.58 10.73
CA MET A 66 -8.55 -11.66 10.67
C MET A 66 -9.84 -12.44 10.96
N GLU A 67 -10.92 -11.71 11.25
CA GLU A 67 -12.23 -12.32 11.48
C GLU A 67 -12.78 -12.97 10.20
N PRO A 68 -13.57 -14.07 10.29
CA PRO A 68 -14.14 -14.75 9.13
C PRO A 68 -15.02 -13.84 8.24
N GLU A 69 -15.64 -12.82 8.83
CA GLU A 69 -16.42 -11.81 8.12
C GLU A 69 -15.54 -10.97 7.20
N CYS A 70 -14.33 -10.63 7.66
CA CYS A 70 -13.35 -9.91 6.85
C CYS A 70 -12.79 -10.81 5.73
N ASP A 71 -12.54 -12.10 6.00
CA ASP A 71 -12.14 -13.06 4.97
C ASP A 71 -13.18 -13.12 3.81
N LYS A 72 -14.48 -13.09 4.14
CA LYS A 72 -15.56 -13.05 3.14
C LYS A 72 -15.50 -11.78 2.28
N LEU A 73 -15.28 -10.62 2.90
CA LEU A 73 -15.14 -9.34 2.19
C LEU A 73 -13.92 -9.36 1.26
N MET A 74 -12.79 -9.85 1.76
CA MET A 74 -11.56 -9.93 0.97
C MET A 74 -11.70 -10.87 -0.22
N MET A 75 -12.33 -12.03 -0.05
CA MET A 75 -12.61 -12.95 -1.16
C MET A 75 -13.61 -12.36 -2.17
N ALA A 76 -14.66 -11.70 -1.71
CA ALA A 76 -15.63 -11.05 -2.60
C ALA A 76 -15.03 -9.91 -3.42
N ALA A 77 -13.93 -9.30 -2.95
CA ALA A 77 -13.24 -8.20 -3.61
C ALA A 77 -11.93 -8.61 -4.31
N PHE A 78 -11.57 -9.91 -4.33
CA PHE A 78 -10.25 -10.34 -4.78
C PHE A 78 -9.95 -9.99 -6.25
N ASN A 79 -10.98 -9.91 -7.10
CA ASN A 79 -10.88 -9.55 -8.52
C ASN A 79 -11.01 -8.04 -8.80
N LYS A 80 -11.23 -7.20 -7.78
CA LYS A 80 -11.35 -5.75 -7.96
C LYS A 80 -9.98 -5.11 -8.02
N ASN A 81 -9.59 -4.67 -9.21
CA ASN A 81 -8.37 -3.91 -9.45
C ASN A 81 -8.52 -2.47 -8.96
N TYR A 82 -7.71 -2.07 -7.98
CA TYR A 82 -7.85 -0.79 -7.29
C TYR A 82 -7.73 0.44 -8.20
N VAL A 83 -6.88 0.39 -9.23
CA VAL A 83 -6.61 1.55 -10.08
C VAL A 83 -7.79 1.90 -11.01
N ASP A 84 -8.76 0.99 -11.14
CA ASP A 84 -9.95 1.17 -11.98
C ASP A 84 -11.02 1.96 -11.21
N MET A 85 -10.72 3.24 -10.95
CA MET A 85 -11.51 4.09 -10.05
C MET A 85 -12.92 4.39 -10.57
N ASP A 86 -13.09 4.47 -11.89
CA ASP A 86 -14.40 4.72 -12.52
C ASP A 86 -15.28 3.45 -12.50
N GLU A 87 -14.68 2.27 -12.62
CA GLU A 87 -15.36 0.98 -12.52
C GLU A 87 -15.70 0.61 -11.07
N TYR A 88 -14.87 1.02 -10.11
CA TYR A 88 -15.02 0.70 -8.69
C TYR A 88 -15.04 1.95 -7.78
N PRO A 89 -15.96 2.90 -7.99
CA PRO A 89 -15.94 4.20 -7.30
C PRO A 89 -16.13 4.07 -5.79
N VAL A 90 -16.91 3.08 -5.34
CA VAL A 90 -17.08 2.80 -3.90
C VAL A 90 -15.76 2.35 -3.27
N THR A 91 -14.94 1.56 -3.98
CA THR A 91 -13.63 1.15 -3.47
C THR A 91 -12.70 2.34 -3.28
N THR A 92 -12.67 3.26 -4.24
CA THR A 92 -11.91 4.52 -4.14
C THR A 92 -12.39 5.37 -2.96
N GLU A 93 -13.70 5.46 -2.77
CA GLU A 93 -14.29 6.19 -1.65
C GLU A 93 -13.91 5.56 -0.29
N LEU A 94 -13.88 4.23 -0.18
CA LEU A 94 -13.40 3.56 1.04
C LEU A 94 -11.92 3.87 1.33
N GLN A 95 -11.08 3.97 0.30
CA GLN A 95 -9.70 4.44 0.45
C GLN A 95 -9.66 5.85 1.02
N ASN A 96 -10.45 6.78 0.46
CA ASN A 96 -10.48 8.18 0.89
C ASN A 96 -10.90 8.30 2.35
N ARG A 97 -11.92 7.54 2.75
CA ARG A 97 -12.36 7.47 4.15
C ARG A 97 -11.26 6.95 5.07
N CYS A 98 -10.51 5.91 4.65
CA CYS A 98 -9.37 5.41 5.42
C CYS A 98 -8.30 6.49 5.59
N VAL A 99 -7.94 7.21 4.52
CA VAL A 99 -6.98 8.32 4.59
C VAL A 99 -7.45 9.40 5.54
N ASN A 100 -8.72 9.81 5.45
CA ASN A 100 -9.29 10.82 6.34
C ASN A 100 -9.28 10.36 7.80
N MET A 101 -9.66 9.11 8.10
CA MET A 101 -9.62 8.58 9.47
C MET A 101 -8.20 8.52 10.02
N ILE A 102 -7.23 8.07 9.22
CA ILE A 102 -5.81 8.00 9.62
C ILE A 102 -5.23 9.40 9.83
N ALA A 103 -5.56 10.35 8.96
CA ALA A 103 -5.16 11.74 9.11
C ALA A 103 -5.67 12.36 10.41
N ASN A 104 -6.95 12.17 10.72
CA ASN A 104 -7.55 12.61 11.98
C ASN A 104 -6.90 11.91 13.18
N LEU A 105 -6.63 10.61 13.08
CA LEU A 105 -5.92 9.85 14.12
C LEU A 105 -4.52 10.42 14.42
N PHE A 106 -3.88 11.03 13.42
CA PHE A 106 -2.57 11.67 13.53
C PHE A 106 -2.63 13.18 13.76
N HIS A 107 -3.80 13.73 14.08
CA HIS A 107 -4.01 15.15 14.34
C HIS A 107 -3.58 16.05 13.17
N ALA A 108 -3.78 15.60 11.93
CA ALA A 108 -3.54 16.42 10.75
C ALA A 108 -4.40 17.70 10.81
N PRO A 109 -3.87 18.87 10.40
CA PRO A 109 -4.58 20.15 10.48
C PRO A 109 -5.59 20.29 9.32
N VAL A 110 -6.55 19.38 9.23
CA VAL A 110 -7.62 19.37 8.22
C VAL A 110 -8.95 19.78 8.85
N GLY A 111 -9.71 20.64 8.17
CA GLY A 111 -11.09 20.99 8.58
C GLY A 111 -12.06 19.81 8.41
N GLU A 112 -13.24 19.87 9.05
CA GLU A 112 -14.25 18.78 9.03
C GLU A 112 -14.72 18.41 7.61
N GLU A 113 -14.66 19.35 6.65
CA GLU A 113 -15.06 19.14 5.25
C GLU A 113 -13.88 19.15 4.25
N GLU A 114 -12.63 19.18 4.73
CA GLU A 114 -11.46 19.19 3.86
C GLU A 114 -10.94 17.77 3.57
N THR A 115 -10.72 17.49 2.28
CA THR A 115 -10.07 16.25 1.85
C THR A 115 -8.62 16.25 2.29
N THR A 116 -8.21 15.23 3.05
CA THR A 116 -6.82 15.12 3.45
C THR A 116 -5.93 14.64 2.30
N VAL A 117 -4.67 15.07 2.29
CA VAL A 117 -3.69 14.64 1.30
C VAL A 117 -3.00 13.37 1.78
N GLY A 118 -3.35 12.25 1.18
CA GLY A 118 -2.79 10.95 1.52
C GLY A 118 -3.19 9.88 0.53
N VAL A 119 -2.52 8.73 0.58
CA VAL A 119 -2.79 7.63 -0.34
C VAL A 119 -2.54 6.27 0.30
N GLY A 120 -3.32 5.28 -0.12
CA GLY A 120 -3.10 3.87 0.21
C GLY A 120 -2.02 3.25 -0.67
N THR A 121 -1.00 2.67 -0.04
CA THR A 121 0.12 1.98 -0.67
C THR A 121 0.06 0.47 -0.41
N VAL A 122 0.95 -0.31 -1.02
CA VAL A 122 1.07 -1.75 -0.70
C VAL A 122 1.66 -1.97 0.70
N GLY A 123 2.40 -0.98 1.22
CA GLY A 123 3.06 -1.03 2.52
C GLY A 123 3.90 0.20 2.80
N SER A 124 4.50 0.26 3.99
CA SER A 124 5.38 1.39 4.38
C SER A 124 6.54 1.61 3.41
N SER A 125 7.07 0.58 2.74
CA SER A 125 8.18 0.76 1.78
C SER A 125 7.83 1.70 0.62
N GLU A 126 6.66 1.53 -0.01
CA GLU A 126 6.19 2.44 -1.06
C GLU A 126 5.88 3.82 -0.47
N ALA A 127 5.23 3.87 0.69
CA ALA A 127 4.93 5.13 1.38
C ALA A 127 6.20 5.97 1.69
N ILE A 128 7.25 5.34 2.20
CA ILE A 128 8.53 6.00 2.51
C ILE A 128 9.19 6.53 1.22
N MET A 129 9.14 5.78 0.12
CA MET A 129 9.66 6.24 -1.16
C MET A 129 8.89 7.46 -1.67
N LEU A 130 7.56 7.46 -1.56
CA LEU A 130 6.71 8.60 -1.92
C LEU A 130 7.02 9.83 -1.04
N ALA A 131 7.17 9.66 0.28
CA ALA A 131 7.62 10.72 1.18
C ALA A 131 8.99 11.27 0.76
N GLY A 132 9.95 10.39 0.48
CA GLY A 132 11.30 10.77 0.04
C GLY A 132 11.29 11.53 -1.28
N LEU A 133 10.46 11.14 -2.24
CA LEU A 133 10.26 11.85 -3.51
C LEU A 133 9.68 13.25 -3.28
N ALA A 134 8.66 13.37 -2.42
CA ALA A 134 8.08 14.66 -2.05
C ALA A 134 9.15 15.58 -1.41
N PHE A 135 9.90 15.10 -0.42
CA PHE A 135 10.99 15.89 0.20
C PHE A 135 12.08 16.27 -0.79
N LYS A 136 12.53 15.33 -1.62
CA LYS A 136 13.56 15.59 -2.64
C LYS A 136 13.08 16.67 -3.62
N ARG A 137 11.82 16.61 -4.05
CA ARG A 137 11.24 17.59 -4.98
C ARG A 137 11.13 18.97 -4.34
N SER A 138 10.61 19.06 -3.11
CA SER A 138 10.51 20.32 -2.35
C SER A 138 11.89 20.95 -2.12
N TYR A 139 12.88 20.15 -1.72
CA TYR A 139 14.26 20.62 -1.57
C TYR A 139 14.85 21.13 -2.88
N SER A 140 14.63 20.42 -3.99
CA SER A 140 15.13 20.82 -5.32
C SER A 140 14.55 22.16 -5.77
N ARG A 141 13.27 22.43 -5.45
CA ARG A 141 12.61 23.71 -5.75
C ARG A 141 13.24 24.85 -4.95
N ILE A 142 13.47 24.66 -3.65
CA ILE A 142 14.14 25.64 -2.78
C ILE A 142 15.56 25.94 -3.27
N ASP A 143 16.35 24.91 -3.63
CA ASP A 143 17.70 25.11 -4.16
C ASP A 143 17.70 25.87 -5.49
N THR A 144 16.72 25.59 -6.36
CA THR A 144 16.56 26.30 -7.63
C THR A 144 16.20 27.77 -7.42
N ASP A 145 15.23 28.08 -6.54
CA ASP A 145 14.86 29.47 -6.20
C ASP A 145 16.06 30.24 -5.62
N ARG A 146 16.83 29.63 -4.71
CA ARG A 146 18.07 30.22 -4.18
C ARG A 146 19.10 30.55 -5.26
N ARG A 147 19.28 29.67 -6.25
CA ARG A 147 20.19 29.90 -7.37
C ARG A 147 19.70 31.01 -8.30
N VAL A 148 18.39 31.12 -8.53
CA VAL A 148 17.79 32.19 -9.35
C VAL A 148 17.96 33.53 -8.65
N ARG A 149 17.57 33.65 -7.37
CA ARG A 149 17.74 34.87 -6.57
C ARG A 149 19.20 35.30 -6.44
N GLY A 150 20.12 34.33 -6.29
CA GLY A 150 21.55 34.59 -6.27
C GLY A 150 22.13 35.13 -7.59
N ARG A 151 21.46 34.92 -8.73
CA ARG A 151 21.84 35.46 -10.04
C ARG A 151 21.28 36.86 -10.30
N GLU A 152 20.17 37.23 -9.66
CA GLU A 152 19.53 38.54 -9.80
C GLU A 152 20.13 39.65 -8.92
N GLY A 153 21.30 39.40 -8.30
CA GLY A 153 22.06 40.45 -7.59
C GLY A 153 21.54 40.77 -6.20
N PHE A 154 20.92 39.81 -5.50
CA PHE A 154 20.48 39.98 -4.12
C PHE A 154 21.68 40.13 -3.15
N GLU A 155 21.65 41.11 -2.24
CA GLU A 155 22.67 41.30 -1.22
C GLU A 155 22.83 40.04 -0.36
N ARG A 156 24.06 39.74 0.10
CA ARG A 156 24.30 38.57 0.96
C ARG A 156 23.50 38.75 2.26
N PRO A 157 22.65 37.78 2.64
CA PRO A 157 21.87 37.89 3.87
C PRO A 157 22.80 38.04 5.09
N THR A 158 22.39 38.92 6.00
CA THR A 158 23.03 39.18 7.30
C THR A 158 23.02 37.93 8.19
N HIS A 159 23.84 37.91 9.25
CA HIS A 159 23.92 36.77 10.17
C HIS A 159 22.59 36.46 10.89
N GLU A 160 21.72 37.47 11.06
CA GLU A 160 20.38 37.32 11.63
C GLU A 160 19.36 36.80 10.60
N GLU A 161 19.42 37.27 9.35
CA GLU A 161 18.63 36.71 8.25
C GLU A 161 19.00 35.25 8.01
N LYS A 162 20.28 34.87 8.11
CA LYS A 162 20.72 33.46 8.08
C LYS A 162 20.22 32.62 9.26
N ARG A 163 19.86 33.23 10.39
CA ARG A 163 19.25 32.52 11.55
C ARG A 163 17.75 32.35 11.36
N GLY A 164 17.05 33.33 10.77
CA GLY A 164 15.63 33.22 10.38
C GLY A 164 15.40 32.34 9.14
N ASP A 165 16.42 32.20 8.30
CA ASP A 165 16.44 31.41 7.06
C ASP A 165 17.14 30.05 7.26
N ARG A 166 17.32 29.63 8.52
CA ARG A 166 17.60 28.21 8.83
C ARG A 166 16.44 27.42 8.26
N LEU A 167 16.71 26.57 7.26
CA LEU A 167 15.73 25.58 6.80
C LEU A 167 15.10 24.96 8.04
N GLU A 168 13.80 25.16 8.24
CA GLU A 168 13.04 24.25 9.07
C GLU A 168 13.18 22.89 8.39
N HIS A 169 14.02 22.02 8.94
CA HIS A 169 14.28 20.72 8.35
C HIS A 169 13.02 19.89 8.59
N PRO A 170 12.25 19.59 7.54
CA PRO A 170 10.99 18.90 7.74
C PRO A 170 11.25 17.46 8.18
N ILE A 171 10.34 16.94 8.99
CA ILE A 171 10.43 15.60 9.56
C ILE A 171 9.41 14.70 8.84
N HIS A 172 9.91 13.55 8.39
CA HIS A 172 9.08 12.39 8.11
C HIS A 172 9.05 11.50 9.34
N VAL A 173 7.89 11.00 9.73
CA VAL A 173 7.80 9.96 10.76
C VAL A 173 7.49 8.61 10.12
N ASP A 174 8.45 7.69 10.18
CA ASP A 174 8.19 6.29 9.89
C ASP A 174 7.49 5.63 11.08
N ALA A 175 6.16 5.70 11.06
CA ALA A 175 5.31 5.09 12.06
C ALA A 175 4.78 3.73 11.61
N ALA A 176 5.54 2.96 10.81
CA ALA A 176 5.07 1.70 10.20
C ALA A 176 4.33 0.77 11.18
N SER A 177 4.87 0.60 12.39
CA SER A 177 4.21 -0.13 13.47
C SER A 177 3.52 0.80 14.46
N GLY A 178 4.25 1.80 14.97
CA GLY A 178 3.80 2.66 16.06
C GLY A 178 2.55 3.50 15.76
N GLY A 179 2.26 3.76 14.47
CA GLY A 179 1.14 4.58 14.05
C GLY A 179 -0.23 4.01 14.43
N PHE A 180 -0.38 2.69 14.54
CA PHE A 180 -1.61 2.06 15.05
C PHE A 180 -1.48 1.55 16.49
N ILE A 181 -0.49 2.03 17.25
CA ILE A 181 -0.30 1.71 18.66
C ILE A 181 -0.41 2.97 19.51
N ALA A 182 0.43 3.96 19.20
CA ALA A 182 0.59 5.16 20.02
C ALA A 182 -0.72 5.96 20.21
N PRO A 183 -1.55 6.18 19.18
CA PRO A 183 -2.81 6.90 19.36
C PRO A 183 -3.78 6.27 20.37
N PHE A 184 -3.72 4.94 20.53
CA PHE A 184 -4.69 4.20 21.36
C PHE A 184 -4.17 3.92 22.78
N LEU A 185 -2.86 3.71 22.94
CA LEU A 185 -2.25 3.36 24.24
C LEU A 185 -1.52 4.54 24.90
N TYR A 186 -1.09 5.52 24.12
CA TYR A 186 -0.23 6.61 24.55
C TYR A 186 -0.71 7.94 23.95
N SER A 187 -1.99 8.27 24.09
CA SER A 187 -2.64 9.44 23.46
C SER A 187 -1.94 10.78 23.79
N ASP A 188 -1.36 10.90 24.97
CA ASP A 188 -0.66 12.10 25.44
C ASP A 188 0.73 12.27 24.82
N LEU A 189 1.27 11.22 24.18
CA LEU A 189 2.55 11.30 23.49
C LEU A 189 2.39 12.14 22.21
N GLU A 190 3.08 13.28 22.16
CA GLU A 190 3.16 14.09 20.94
C GLU A 190 4.26 13.55 20.02
N TRP A 191 3.85 12.90 18.93
CA TRP A 191 4.76 12.32 17.93
C TRP A 191 4.33 12.59 16.47
N ASP A 192 3.10 13.07 16.29
CA ASP A 192 2.38 13.18 15.02
C ASP A 192 2.31 14.63 14.51
N PHE A 193 1.26 14.99 13.75
CA PHE A 193 1.13 16.33 13.19
C PHE A 193 0.90 17.44 14.23
N ARG A 194 0.71 17.11 15.51
CA ARG A 194 0.83 18.12 16.59
C ARG A 194 2.20 18.83 16.56
N LEU A 195 3.25 18.13 16.13
CA LEU A 195 4.58 18.71 15.94
C LEU A 195 4.68 19.42 14.57
N SER A 196 4.91 20.73 14.56
CA SER A 196 4.86 21.58 13.34
C SER A 196 5.85 21.19 12.24
N LEU A 197 6.99 20.58 12.62
CA LEU A 197 8.01 20.11 11.70
C LEU A 197 7.66 18.78 11.02
N VAL A 198 6.69 18.01 11.55
CA VAL A 198 6.24 16.77 10.91
C VAL A 198 5.39 17.11 9.70
N LYS A 199 5.88 16.76 8.50
CA LYS A 199 5.24 17.07 7.21
C LYS A 199 4.60 15.86 6.54
N SER A 200 5.04 14.65 6.89
CA SER A 200 4.41 13.42 6.42
C SER A 200 4.64 12.28 7.40
N ILE A 201 3.69 11.34 7.45
CA ILE A 201 3.72 10.16 8.32
C ILE A 201 3.30 8.95 7.48
N ASN A 202 4.07 7.86 7.55
CA ASN A 202 3.63 6.57 7.02
C ASN A 202 3.18 5.62 8.12
N VAL A 203 2.27 4.70 7.80
CA VAL A 203 1.90 3.59 8.68
C VAL A 203 1.58 2.33 7.86
N SER A 204 1.92 1.15 8.39
CA SER A 204 1.56 -0.12 7.74
C SER A 204 0.25 -0.64 8.32
N GLY A 205 -0.82 -0.60 7.52
CA GLY A 205 -2.10 -1.23 7.87
C GLY A 205 -1.93 -2.72 8.16
N HIS A 206 -1.06 -3.38 7.40
CA HIS A 206 -0.80 -4.80 7.58
C HIS A 206 0.07 -5.18 8.79
N LYS A 207 0.52 -4.22 9.59
CA LYS A 207 1.20 -4.49 10.88
C LYS A 207 0.17 -4.44 12.00
N TYR A 208 0.18 -3.36 12.79
CA TYR A 208 -0.77 -3.15 13.89
C TYR A 208 -2.08 -2.48 13.45
N GLY A 209 -2.27 -2.20 12.16
CA GLY A 209 -3.57 -1.82 11.61
C GLY A 209 -4.50 -3.01 11.37
N LEU A 210 -4.06 -4.22 11.75
CA LEU A 210 -4.85 -5.46 11.84
C LEU A 210 -5.36 -6.03 10.51
N VAL A 211 -4.69 -5.73 9.39
CA VAL A 211 -5.02 -6.30 8.06
C VAL A 211 -3.96 -7.30 7.61
N TYR A 212 -4.30 -8.30 6.80
CA TYR A 212 -3.28 -9.13 6.15
C TYR A 212 -2.31 -8.31 5.27
N ALA A 213 -1.16 -8.91 4.95
CA ALA A 213 -0.13 -8.31 4.10
C ALA A 213 -0.71 -7.68 2.82
N GLY A 214 -0.22 -6.48 2.48
CA GLY A 214 -0.56 -5.81 1.22
C GLY A 214 -1.18 -4.42 1.32
N VAL A 215 -1.29 -3.83 2.52
CA VAL A 215 -1.72 -2.42 2.68
C VAL A 215 -0.82 -1.58 3.60
N GLY A 216 -0.52 -0.37 3.15
CA GLY A 216 0.10 0.70 3.91
C GLY A 216 -0.52 2.05 3.58
N TRP A 217 -0.12 3.08 4.30
CA TRP A 217 -0.70 4.41 4.20
C TRP A 217 0.38 5.47 4.35
N ILE A 218 0.22 6.57 3.63
CA ILE A 218 0.96 7.81 3.86
C ILE A 218 -0.02 8.98 3.87
N VAL A 219 0.21 9.89 4.81
CA VAL A 219 -0.51 11.16 4.93
C VAL A 219 0.52 12.29 4.93
N TRP A 220 0.20 13.37 4.22
CA TRP A 220 0.91 14.65 4.27
C TRP A 220 0.15 15.63 5.13
N ARG A 221 0.87 16.51 5.82
CA ARG A 221 0.29 17.49 6.73
C ARG A 221 -0.63 18.46 5.99
N ASN A 222 -0.16 19.03 4.88
CA ASN A 222 -0.92 19.93 4.03
C ASN A 222 -0.68 19.61 2.55
N LYS A 223 -1.47 20.24 1.66
CA LYS A 223 -1.31 20.09 0.21
C LYS A 223 0.06 20.54 -0.28
N GLU A 224 0.63 21.59 0.31
CA GLU A 224 1.93 22.14 -0.08
C GLU A 224 3.10 21.19 0.21
N ASP A 225 2.91 20.23 1.11
CA ASP A 225 3.91 19.22 1.46
C ASP A 225 4.01 18.11 0.38
N LEU A 226 3.07 18.07 -0.56
CA LEU A 226 3.10 17.23 -1.76
C LEU A 226 3.12 18.09 -3.03
N SER A 227 4.24 18.10 -3.73
CA SER A 227 4.38 18.84 -4.99
C SER A 227 3.41 18.34 -6.07
N ASP A 228 2.55 19.21 -6.60
CA ASP A 228 1.59 18.89 -7.68
C ASP A 228 2.24 18.19 -8.90
N ASP A 229 3.48 18.54 -9.29
CA ASP A 229 4.19 17.88 -10.41
C ASP A 229 4.52 16.40 -10.18
N LEU A 230 4.33 15.89 -8.95
CA LEU A 230 4.47 14.47 -8.63
C LEU A 230 3.15 13.71 -8.76
N VAL A 231 2.02 14.41 -8.82
CA VAL A 231 0.68 13.83 -8.94
C VAL A 231 0.36 13.61 -10.41
N PHE A 232 0.01 12.38 -10.75
CA PHE A 232 -0.41 12.01 -12.10
C PHE A 232 -1.91 12.03 -12.22
N HIS A 233 -2.40 12.76 -13.23
CA HIS A 233 -3.79 12.89 -13.58
C HIS A 233 -4.13 11.91 -14.70
N ILE A 234 -4.88 10.86 -14.37
CA ILE A 234 -5.21 9.76 -15.29
C ILE A 234 -6.66 9.89 -15.70
N ASN A 235 -6.94 9.80 -17.01
CA ASN A 235 -8.29 10.00 -17.56
C ASN A 235 -8.75 8.93 -18.57
N TYR A 236 -7.98 7.85 -18.77
CA TYR A 236 -8.29 6.86 -19.82
C TYR A 236 -9.46 5.91 -19.47
N LEU A 237 -9.88 5.88 -18.20
CA LEU A 237 -11.02 5.06 -17.72
C LEU A 237 -12.33 5.85 -17.63
N GLY A 238 -12.28 7.18 -17.84
CA GLY A 238 -13.48 8.02 -17.83
C GLY A 238 -13.22 9.42 -17.28
N SER A 239 -12.94 9.53 -15.99
CA SER A 239 -12.79 10.79 -15.26
C SER A 239 -11.34 11.07 -14.85
N ASP A 240 -11.02 12.33 -14.53
CA ASP A 240 -9.68 12.71 -14.07
C ASP A 240 -9.45 12.24 -12.63
N GLN A 241 -8.44 11.40 -12.44
CA GLN A 241 -8.12 10.78 -11.16
C GLN A 241 -6.68 11.14 -10.75
N PRO A 242 -6.48 11.90 -9.66
CA PRO A 242 -5.16 12.20 -9.14
C PRO A 242 -4.57 10.96 -8.46
N THR A 243 -3.43 10.50 -8.95
CA THR A 243 -2.72 9.35 -8.41
C THR A 243 -1.29 9.71 -8.04
N PHE A 244 -0.87 9.26 -6.87
CA PHE A 244 0.53 9.38 -6.44
C PHE A 244 1.00 8.06 -5.81
N THR A 245 1.17 7.06 -6.66
CA THR A 245 1.62 5.72 -6.27
C THR A 245 2.75 5.25 -7.19
N LEU A 246 3.59 4.33 -6.71
CA LEU A 246 4.58 3.65 -7.56
C LEU A 246 3.96 2.45 -8.27
N ASN A 247 2.95 1.85 -7.64
CA ASN A 247 2.17 0.77 -8.22
C ASN A 247 1.01 1.30 -9.07
N PHE A 248 0.57 0.46 -10.00
CA PHE A 248 -0.59 0.71 -10.85
C PHE A 248 -1.71 -0.28 -10.49
N SER A 249 -1.93 -1.31 -11.31
CA SER A 249 -2.88 -2.38 -11.00
C SER A 249 -2.47 -3.14 -9.74
N LYS A 250 -3.40 -3.23 -8.79
CA LYS A 250 -3.24 -3.98 -7.53
C LYS A 250 -4.59 -4.41 -6.97
N GLY A 251 -4.61 -5.42 -6.10
CA GLY A 251 -5.82 -5.82 -5.40
C GLY A 251 -6.33 -4.71 -4.47
N SER A 252 -7.66 -4.64 -4.31
CA SER A 252 -8.32 -3.67 -3.42
C SER A 252 -8.90 -4.31 -2.14
N SER A 253 -8.80 -5.63 -2.00
CA SER A 253 -9.35 -6.37 -0.86
C SER A 253 -8.78 -5.88 0.47
N GLN A 254 -7.50 -5.54 0.54
CA GLN A 254 -6.87 -5.02 1.77
C GLN A 254 -7.36 -3.62 2.15
N ILE A 255 -7.76 -2.77 1.19
CA ILE A 255 -8.33 -1.44 1.49
C ILE A 255 -9.71 -1.60 2.11
N ILE A 256 -10.53 -2.48 1.54
CA ILE A 256 -11.85 -2.82 2.06
C ILE A 256 -11.74 -3.43 3.45
N ALA A 257 -10.77 -4.34 3.63
CA ALA A 257 -10.45 -4.94 4.93
C ALA A 257 -9.97 -3.91 5.95
N GLN A 258 -9.16 -2.92 5.54
CA GLN A 258 -8.74 -1.84 6.45
C GLN A 258 -9.92 -1.02 6.93
N TYR A 259 -10.83 -0.66 6.03
CA TYR A 259 -12.04 0.07 6.39
C TYR A 259 -12.91 -0.76 7.35
N TYR A 260 -13.06 -2.07 7.10
CA TYR A 260 -13.74 -2.97 8.03
C TYR A 260 -13.12 -2.93 9.44
N GLN A 261 -11.79 -2.99 9.56
CA GLN A 261 -11.10 -2.92 10.86
C GLN A 261 -11.22 -1.57 11.57
N PHE A 262 -11.61 -0.50 10.87
CA PHE A 262 -11.82 0.83 11.47
C PHE A 262 -13.22 1.04 12.03
N LEU A 263 -14.18 0.16 11.69
CA LEU A 263 -15.56 0.20 12.18
C LEU A 263 -15.71 -0.64 13.45
#